data_AF-A0A7S2LBH7-F1
#
_entry.id   AF-A0A7S2LBH7-F1
#
_cell.length_a   1.000
_cell.length_b   1.000
_cell.length_c   1.000
_cell.angle_alpha   90.00
_cell.angle_beta   90.00
_cell.angle_gamma   90.00
#
_symmetry.space_group_name_H-M   'P 1'
#
loop_
_entity.id
_entity.type
_entity.pdbx_description
1 polymer ?
#
loop_
_entity_poly.entity_id
_entity_poly.type
_entity_poly.pdbx_seq_one_letter_code
_entity_poly.pdbx_strand_id
1 'polypeptide(L)'
;AGIVAAIAYGSFGVPVKGLAAAKIDAHPLVVQTYKSGMTFLLSFCILLLPGYEFKFSGFLGMLSGLFWVPGGTAGIFAIRSAGLAISVGIWSSLNVISSFIWGIF
;
A
#
# COMPACT_ATOMS: atom_id res chain seq x y z
N ALA A 1 5.60 0.51 -17.70
CA ALA A 1 4.97 0.26 -16.39
C ALA A 1 5.91 0.51 -15.22
N GLY A 2 7.10 -0.12 -15.16
CA GLY A 2 8.00 -0.07 -13.99
C GLY A 2 8.42 1.33 -13.52
N ILE A 3 8.75 2.26 -14.43
CA ILE A 3 9.15 3.64 -14.06
C ILE A 3 7.99 4.40 -13.41
N VAL A 4 6.78 4.28 -13.96
CA VAL A 4 5.57 4.91 -13.41
C VAL A 4 5.23 4.32 -12.05
N ALA A 5 5.38 3.01 -11.88
CA ALA A 5 5.21 2.34 -10.60
C ALA A 5 6.25 2.80 -9.57
N ALA A 6 7.52 2.96 -9.96
CA ALA A 6 8.57 3.45 -9.08
C ALA A 6 8.30 4.88 -8.59
N ILE A 7 7.85 5.77 -9.48
CA ILE A 7 7.48 7.15 -9.11
C ILE A 7 6.24 7.16 -8.22
N ALA A 8 5.19 6.43 -8.58
CA ALA A 8 3.94 6.38 -7.82
C ALA A 8 4.13 5.76 -6.42
N TYR A 9 4.86 4.65 -6.34
CA TYR A 9 5.13 3.95 -5.08
C TYR A 9 6.15 4.69 -4.22
N GLY A 10 7.20 5.25 -4.83
CA GLY A 10 8.21 6.06 -4.13
C GLY A 10 7.64 7.37 -3.57
N SER A 11 6.70 7.99 -4.30
CA SER A 11 6.04 9.22 -3.85
C SER A 11 4.90 8.98 -2.86
N PHE A 12 4.49 7.72 -2.64
CA PHE A 12 3.34 7.37 -1.81
C PHE A 12 3.44 7.87 -0.36
N GLY A 13 4.64 7.91 0.21
CA GLY A 13 4.82 8.38 1.59
C GLY A 13 4.88 9.91 1.73
N VAL A 14 5.04 10.66 0.62
CA VAL A 14 5.21 12.12 0.67
C VAL A 14 3.97 12.83 1.25
N PRO A 15 2.72 12.49 0.84
CA PRO A 15 1.52 13.07 1.43
C PRO A 15 1.35 12.75 2.92
N VAL A 16 1.87 11.61 3.39
CA VAL A 16 1.78 11.18 4.80
C VAL A 16 2.60 12.09 5.73
N LYS A 17 3.67 12.72 5.20
CA LYS A 17 4.46 13.74 5.90
C LYS A 17 4.12 15.17 5.49
N GLY A 18 3.15 15.37 4.59
CA GLY A 18 2.77 16.70 4.12
C GLY A 18 2.21 17.57 5.25
N LEU A 19 2.34 18.89 5.10
CA LEU A 19 1.84 19.88 6.07
C LEU A 19 0.35 19.69 6.40
N ALA A 20 -0.45 19.23 5.43
CA ALA A 20 -1.87 18.93 5.62
C ALA A 20 -2.10 17.72 6.55
N ALA A 21 -1.29 16.66 6.41
CA ALA A 21 -1.38 15.48 7.27
C ALA A 21 -0.82 15.75 8.67
N ALA A 22 0.23 16.56 8.77
CA ALA A 22 0.83 16.97 10.04
C ALA A 22 -0.10 17.87 10.88
N LYS A 23 -0.91 18.72 10.22
CA LYS A 23 -1.87 19.62 10.91
C LYS A 23 -3.04 18.88 11.57
N ILE A 24 -3.44 17.73 11.03
CA ILE A 24 -4.61 16.97 11.50
C ILE A 24 -4.22 15.94 12.57
N ASP A 25 -2.93 15.58 12.66
CA ASP A 25 -2.39 14.49 13.50
C ASP A 25 -3.28 13.23 13.49
N ALA A 26 -3.74 12.85 12.30
CA ALA A 26 -4.68 11.75 12.14
C ALA A 26 -4.06 10.44 12.65
N HIS A 27 -4.83 9.64 13.40
CA HIS A 27 -4.36 8.33 13.87
C HIS A 27 -3.95 7.44 12.68
N PRO A 28 -2.84 6.67 12.74
CA PRO A 28 -2.35 5.86 11.62
C PRO A 28 -3.39 4.89 11.04
N LEU A 29 -4.29 4.36 11.88
CA LEU A 29 -5.40 3.51 11.45
C LEU A 29 -6.39 4.24 10.54
N VAL A 30 -6.65 5.53 10.76
CA VAL A 30 -7.56 6.33 9.93
C VAL A 30 -6.96 6.58 8.55
N VAL A 31 -5.65 6.81 8.50
CA VAL A 31 -4.92 6.94 7.23
C VAL A 31 -4.90 5.62 6.48
N GLN A 32 -4.73 4.50 7.19
CA GLN A 32 -4.77 3.17 6.59
C GLN A 32 -6.18 2.82 6.07
N THR A 33 -7.26 3.12 6.79
CA THR A 33 -8.62 2.84 6.29
C THR A 33 -8.95 3.67 5.06
N TYR A 34 -8.55 4.95 5.01
CA TYR A 34 -8.70 5.76 3.81
C TYR A 34 -7.93 5.17 2.63
N LYS A 35 -6.67 4.77 2.85
CA LYS A 35 -5.83 4.10 1.84
C LYS A 35 -6.51 2.83 1.33
N SER A 36 -6.88 1.91 2.23
CA SER A 36 -7.48 0.63 1.86
C SER A 36 -8.83 0.81 1.16
N GLY A 37 -9.65 1.78 1.60
CA GLY A 37 -10.91 2.12 0.95
C GLY A 37 -10.70 2.64 -0.49
N MET A 38 -9.74 3.54 -0.68
CA MET A 38 -9.40 4.05 -2.01
C MET A 38 -8.84 2.95 -2.93
N THR A 39 -7.99 2.06 -2.40
CA THR A 39 -7.49 0.91 -3.16
C THR A 39 -8.63 -0.03 -3.55
N PHE A 40 -9.58 -0.28 -2.65
CA PHE A 40 -10.75 -1.11 -2.95
C PHE A 40 -11.61 -0.48 -4.06
N LEU A 41 -11.93 0.81 -3.96
CA LEU A 41 -12.72 1.52 -4.98
C LEU A 41 -12.02 1.56 -6.34
N LEU A 42 -10.73 1.90 -6.36
CA LEU A 42 -9.96 2.00 -7.61
C LEU A 42 -9.71 0.63 -8.25
N SER A 43 -9.69 -0.45 -7.47
CA SER A 43 -9.57 -1.81 -8.02
C SER A 43 -10.72 -2.17 -8.96
N PHE A 44 -11.92 -1.61 -8.76
CA PHE A 44 -13.05 -1.84 -9.69
C PHE A 44 -12.87 -1.15 -11.04
N CYS A 45 -12.07 -0.09 -11.13
CA CYS A 45 -11.78 0.56 -12.41
C CYS A 45 -11.07 -0.37 -13.40
N ILE A 46 -10.39 -1.42 -12.92
CA ILE A 46 -9.73 -2.39 -13.80
C ILE A 46 -10.73 -3.22 -14.62
N LEU A 47 -11.97 -3.35 -14.14
CA LEU A 47 -13.05 -4.06 -14.86
C LEU A 47 -13.54 -3.28 -16.09
N LEU A 48 -13.17 -1.99 -16.23
CA LEU A 48 -13.48 -1.19 -17.41
C LEU A 48 -12.52 -1.47 -18.59
N LEU A 49 -11.41 -2.19 -18.35
CA LEU A 49 -10.46 -2.56 -19.39
C LEU A 49 -10.93 -3.84 -20.11
N PRO A 50 -10.96 -3.85 -21.45
CA PRO A 50 -11.38 -5.03 -22.21
C PRO A 50 -10.45 -6.21 -21.94
N GLY A 51 -11.03 -7.36 -21.56
CA GLY A 51 -10.30 -8.61 -21.29
C GLY A 51 -10.17 -9.01 -19.81
N TYR A 52 -10.67 -8.20 -18.87
CA TYR A 52 -10.65 -8.52 -17.44
C TYR A 52 -12.02 -8.97 -16.94
N GLU A 53 -12.12 -10.22 -16.50
CA GLU A 53 -13.31 -10.77 -15.84
C GLU A 53 -13.16 -10.72 -14.32
N PHE A 54 -14.28 -10.50 -13.62
CA PHE A 54 -14.30 -10.55 -12.16
C PHE A 54 -14.12 -11.99 -11.68
N LYS A 55 -12.91 -12.31 -11.18
CA LYS A 55 -12.61 -13.58 -10.53
C LYS A 55 -12.54 -13.37 -9.03
N PHE A 56 -13.46 -13.99 -8.30
CA PHE A 56 -13.43 -13.96 -6.84
C PHE A 56 -12.30 -14.85 -6.32
N SER A 57 -11.19 -14.22 -5.93
CA SER A 57 -10.15 -14.89 -5.16
C SER A 57 -10.75 -15.17 -3.77
N GLY A 58 -11.07 -16.43 -3.49
CA GLY A 58 -11.84 -16.86 -2.32
C GLY A 58 -11.17 -16.58 -0.96
N PHE A 59 -11.13 -17.58 -0.08
CA PHE A 59 -10.62 -17.42 1.29
C PHE A 59 -9.19 -16.83 1.39
N LEU A 60 -8.32 -17.17 0.42
CA LEU A 60 -6.93 -16.68 0.36
C LEU A 60 -6.83 -15.18 0.07
N GLY A 61 -7.73 -14.61 -0.73
CA GLY A 61 -7.76 -13.17 -1.01
C GLY A 61 -8.12 -12.36 0.24
N MET A 62 -9.07 -12.88 1.03
CA MET A 62 -9.48 -12.25 2.29
C MET A 62 -8.37 -12.33 3.36
N LEU A 63 -7.67 -13.46 3.46
CA LEU A 63 -6.50 -13.59 4.35
C LEU A 63 -5.38 -12.62 3.98
N SER A 64 -5.09 -12.47 2.68
CA SER A 64 -4.11 -11.50 2.19
C SER A 64 -4.48 -10.08 2.60
N GLY A 65 -5.75 -9.68 2.42
CA GLY A 65 -6.27 -8.38 2.86
C GLY A 65 -6.13 -8.17 4.38
N LEU A 66 -6.41 -9.21 5.17
CA LEU A 66 -6.31 -9.15 6.64
C LEU A 66 -4.87 -8.92 7.11
N PHE A 67 -3.87 -9.56 6.49
CA PHE A 67 -2.46 -9.34 6.84
C PHE A 67 -1.89 -8.05 6.25
N TRP A 68 -2.46 -7.56 5.14
CA TRP A 68 -2.02 -6.32 4.49
C TRP A 68 -2.37 -5.07 5.32
N VAL A 69 -3.49 -5.05 6.02
CA VAL A 69 -3.94 -3.87 6.80
C VAL A 69 -3.03 -3.56 8.00
N PRO A 70 -2.67 -4.53 8.87
CA PRO A 70 -1.67 -4.33 9.93
C PRO A 70 -0.30 -3.96 9.37
N GLY A 71 0.14 -4.60 8.28
CA GLY A 71 1.40 -4.29 7.61
C GLY A 71 1.44 -2.84 7.10
N GLY A 72 0.36 -2.37 6.47
CA GLY A 72 0.23 -0.99 6.02
C GLY A 72 0.22 0.02 7.17
N THR A 73 -0.46 -0.30 8.28
CA THR A 73 -0.49 0.55 9.48
C THR A 73 0.90 0.65 10.12
N ALA A 74 1.61 -0.48 10.25
CA ALA A 74 2.97 -0.51 10.76
C ALA A 74 3.94 0.28 9.87
N GLY A 75 3.76 0.21 8.55
CA GLY A 75 4.51 1.04 7.60
C GLY A 75 4.27 2.54 7.79
N ILE A 76 3.02 2.97 8.00
CA ILE A 76 2.70 4.38 8.28
C ILE A 76 3.32 4.83 9.62
N PHE A 77 3.25 3.98 10.64
CA PHE A 77 3.89 4.26 11.93
C PHE A 77 5.41 4.38 11.79
N ALA A 78 6.04 3.47 11.04
CA ALA A 78 7.48 3.54 10.76
C ALA A 78 7.87 4.84 10.04
N ILE A 79 7.08 5.29 9.05
CA ILE A 79 7.34 6.55 8.33
C ILE A 79 7.34 7.75 9.29
N ARG A 80 6.46 7.73 10.30
CA ARG A 80 6.39 8.78 11.33
C ARG A 80 7.60 8.76 12.26
N SER A 81 8.08 7.58 12.67
CA SER A 81 9.19 7.45 13.63
C SER A 81 10.59 7.50 12.99
N ALA A 82 10.84 6.73 11.94
CA ALA A 82 12.16 6.57 11.30
C ALA A 82 12.37 7.48 10.07
N GLY A 83 11.28 8.02 9.51
CA GLY A 83 11.33 8.92 8.37
C GLY A 83 11.14 8.23 7.01
N LEU A 84 10.76 9.06 6.03
CA LEU A 84 10.30 8.61 4.72
C LEU A 84 11.32 7.71 4.00
N ALA A 85 12.58 8.16 3.91
CA ALA A 85 13.61 7.46 3.16
C ALA A 85 13.91 6.07 3.73
N ILE A 86 14.02 5.96 5.05
CA ILE A 86 14.34 4.71 5.74
C ILE A 86 13.15 3.75 5.65
N SER A 87 11.94 4.21 5.99
CA SER A 87 10.77 3.35 6.03
C SER A 87 10.34 2.85 4.64
N VAL A 88 10.37 3.70 3.61
CA VAL A 88 10.04 3.29 2.23
C VAL A 88 11.10 2.34 1.68
N GLY A 89 12.38 2.55 2.01
CA GLY A 89 13.47 1.64 1.66
C GLY A 89 13.32 0.26 2.29
N ILE A 90 13.10 0.20 3.61
CA ILE A 90 12.89 -1.07 4.32
C ILE A 90 11.66 -1.81 3.77
N TRP A 91 10.55 -1.11 3.58
CA TRP A 91 9.32 -1.73 3.05
C TRP A 91 9.53 -2.31 1.65
N SER A 92 10.19 -1.56 0.76
CA SER A 92 10.48 -2.03 -0.60
C SER A 92 11.40 -3.25 -0.59
N SER A 93 12.44 -3.25 0.24
CA SER A 93 13.36 -4.38 0.39
C SER A 93 12.66 -5.63 0.94
N LEU A 94 11.78 -5.48 1.94
CA LEU A 94 11.01 -6.60 2.48
C LEU A 94 10.08 -7.22 1.42
N ASN A 95 9.40 -6.39 0.62
CA ASN A 95 8.56 -6.89 -0.47
C ASN A 95 9.39 -7.68 -1.49
N VAL A 96 10.58 -7.18 -1.86
CA VAL A 96 11.48 -7.88 -2.80
C VAL A 96 11.92 -9.23 -2.22
N ILE A 97 12.32 -9.28 -0.95
CA ILE A 97 12.70 -10.53 -0.27
C ILE A 97 11.52 -11.51 -0.26
N SER A 98 10.32 -11.05 0.09
CA SER A 98 9.11 -11.88 0.07
C SER A 98 8.81 -12.42 -1.33
N SER A 99 8.98 -11.60 -2.39
CA SER A 99 8.83 -12.04 -3.77
C SER A 99 9.88 -13.08 -4.20
N PHE A 100 11.10 -13.03 -3.67
CA PHE A 100 12.10 -14.07 -3.92
C PHE A 100 11.77 -15.40 -3.21
N ILE A 101 11.16 -15.35 -2.03
CA ILE A 101 10.82 -16.55 -1.24
C ILE A 101 9.58 -17.26 -1.79
N TRP A 102 8.55 -16.51 -2.18
CA TRP A 102 7.24 -17.05 -2.55
C TRP A 102 6.93 -17.00 -4.06
N GLY A 103 7.83 -16.43 -4.87
CA GLY A 103 7.60 -16.18 -6.29
C GLY A 103 6.87 -14.85 -6.54
N ILE A 104 7.13 -14.24 -7.70
CA ILE A 104 6.50 -12.98 -8.12
C ILE A 104 5.00 -13.23 -8.35
N PHE A 105 4.17 -12.59 -7.52
CA PHE A 105 2.76 -12.32 -7.80
C PHE A 105 2.61 -10.87 -8.28
#